data_AF-A0A7S1IHK0-F1
#
_entry.id   AF-A0A7S1IHK0-F1
#
_cell.length_a   1.000
_cell.length_b   1.000
_cell.length_c   1.000
_cell.angle_alpha   90.00
_cell.angle_beta   90.00
_cell.angle_gamma   90.00
#
_symmetry.space_group_name_H-M   'P 1'
#
loop_
_entity.id
_entity.type
_entity.pdbx_description
1 polymer ?
#
loop_
_entity_poly.entity_id
_entity_poly.type
_entity_poly.pdbx_seq_one_letter_code
_entity_poly.pdbx_strand_id
1 'polypeptide(L)'
;DFHSENWIWKMIGMRRILTLGINRSQLALRPVRCFAAPAQKYLDVYEGTKTVTYPVDLLGGSHIEFSKMLYAFAEVAEGKNYTLYTKEFAKLDAIIEKAGPFWAEESILQSSTFSSLNPGFAFVLAWMQNEGMTDLVPYVKSSYKELANEANKVTTATITLAKDAASSSAEVAAAKKEIATIHAAGPQASYTLEYEFKVDPAIGGGYCFEVGSVCVNNSAAQEAAAAATQAASAGAVDWTALPAAPPRATPTANEVLIRLLGSKVDDLMDADKVELKLGA
;
A
#
# COMPACT_ATOMS: atom_id res chain seq x y z
N ASP A 1 27.70 -15.38 1.98
CA ASP A 1 28.17 -16.76 2.20
C ASP A 1 27.11 -17.76 1.80
N PHE A 2 27.55 -18.73 1.00
CA PHE A 2 26.82 -19.70 0.21
C PHE A 2 26.15 -20.79 1.08
N HIS A 3 24.82 -20.86 1.07
CA HIS A 3 24.06 -22.04 1.54
C HIS A 3 23.00 -22.53 0.55
N SER A 4 23.09 -22.13 -0.73
CA SER A 4 22.13 -22.46 -1.78
C SER A 4 22.39 -23.76 -2.56
N GLU A 5 23.49 -24.48 -2.31
CA GLU A 5 23.86 -25.60 -3.20
C GLU A 5 23.16 -26.94 -2.88
N ASN A 6 22.56 -27.15 -1.71
CA ASN A 6 22.11 -28.49 -1.30
C ASN A 6 20.70 -28.91 -1.75
N TRP A 7 19.85 -27.99 -2.20
CA TRP A 7 18.46 -28.30 -2.58
C TRP A 7 18.30 -28.64 -4.07
N ILE A 8 19.13 -28.04 -4.93
CA ILE A 8 19.20 -28.34 -6.36
C ILE A 8 19.65 -29.79 -6.57
N TRP A 9 20.64 -30.27 -5.82
CA TRP A 9 21.06 -31.68 -5.85
C TRP A 9 20.03 -32.63 -5.23
N LYS A 10 19.14 -32.15 -4.36
CA LYS A 10 18.00 -32.96 -3.87
C LYS A 10 16.91 -33.12 -4.95
N MET A 11 16.77 -32.16 -5.87
CA MET A 11 15.87 -32.26 -7.03
C MET A 11 16.51 -32.94 -8.26
N ILE A 12 17.83 -32.82 -8.46
CA ILE A 12 18.56 -33.40 -9.60
C ILE A 12 19.15 -34.80 -9.26
N GLY A 13 19.43 -35.07 -8.00
CA GLY A 13 20.13 -36.26 -7.49
C GLY A 13 19.39 -37.60 -7.62
N MET A 14 18.19 -37.63 -8.20
CA MET A 14 17.51 -38.88 -8.54
C MET A 14 17.94 -39.46 -9.91
N ARG A 15 18.92 -38.87 -10.61
CA ARG A 15 19.36 -39.32 -11.96
C ARG A 15 20.77 -39.87 -12.10
N ARG A 16 21.59 -39.98 -11.04
CA ARG A 16 22.93 -40.59 -11.13
C ARG A 16 23.31 -41.38 -9.88
N ILE A 17 22.70 -42.55 -9.71
CA ILE A 17 23.31 -43.64 -8.93
C ILE A 17 23.21 -44.93 -9.75
N LEU A 18 24.39 -45.37 -10.20
CA LEU A 18 24.82 -46.73 -10.55
C LEU A 18 24.40 -47.35 -11.89
N THR A 19 25.15 -46.98 -12.94
CA THR A 19 25.82 -48.00 -13.76
C THR A 19 26.89 -48.67 -12.89
N LEU A 20 26.58 -49.86 -12.35
CA LEU A 20 27.48 -51.00 -12.14
C LEU A 20 26.63 -52.11 -11.51
N GLY A 21 26.59 -53.25 -12.19
CA GLY A 21 25.51 -54.22 -12.10
C GLY A 21 25.36 -54.92 -10.75
N ILE A 22 24.11 -55.24 -10.42
CA ILE A 22 23.65 -56.44 -9.70
C ILE A 22 22.20 -56.73 -10.16
N ASN A 23 21.92 -58.03 -10.21
CA ASN A 23 20.78 -58.77 -10.77
C ASN A 23 19.35 -58.18 -10.80
N ARG A 24 18.66 -58.56 -11.89
CA ARG A 24 17.21 -58.61 -12.06
C ARG A 24 16.54 -59.36 -10.90
N SER A 25 15.68 -58.70 -10.14
CA SER A 25 14.43 -59.27 -9.59
C SER A 25 13.57 -58.15 -8.98
N GLN A 26 12.43 -57.91 -9.63
CA GLN A 26 11.18 -57.37 -9.07
C GLN A 26 11.27 -56.21 -8.06
N LEU A 27 11.30 -54.99 -8.58
CA LEU A 27 10.57 -53.86 -8.00
C LEU A 27 10.17 -52.96 -9.16
N ALA A 28 8.90 -53.08 -9.56
CA ALA A 28 8.29 -52.23 -10.56
C ALA A 28 8.23 -50.80 -10.00
N LEU A 29 9.30 -50.04 -10.20
CA LEU A 29 9.25 -48.58 -10.11
C LEU A 29 8.37 -48.11 -11.24
N ARG A 30 7.12 -47.79 -10.90
CA ARG A 30 6.24 -46.99 -11.73
C ARG A 30 7.04 -45.77 -12.19
N PRO A 31 7.17 -45.52 -13.50
CA PRO A 31 7.85 -44.32 -13.95
C PRO A 31 7.02 -43.13 -13.45
N VAL A 32 7.62 -42.28 -12.62
CA VAL A 32 7.08 -40.95 -12.30
C VAL A 32 7.13 -40.13 -13.59
N ARG A 33 6.13 -40.35 -14.45
CA ARG A 33 5.84 -39.56 -15.65
C ARG A 33 5.01 -38.35 -15.24
N CYS A 34 5.53 -37.47 -14.40
CA CYS A 34 4.87 -36.20 -14.03
C CYS A 34 5.91 -35.13 -13.64
N PHE A 35 7.02 -35.03 -14.37
CA PHE A 35 7.90 -33.87 -14.26
C PHE A 35 7.73 -33.05 -15.52
N ALA A 36 6.98 -31.95 -15.47
CA ALA A 36 7.32 -30.82 -16.32
C ALA A 36 8.48 -30.12 -15.60
N ALA A 37 9.72 -30.57 -15.86
CA ALA A 37 10.89 -29.83 -15.43
C ALA A 37 10.70 -28.36 -15.89
N PRO A 38 11.02 -27.35 -15.05
CA PRO A 38 10.99 -25.98 -15.50
C PRO A 38 11.81 -25.90 -16.79
N ALA A 39 11.24 -25.27 -17.83
CA ALA A 39 11.88 -25.21 -19.12
C ALA A 39 13.32 -24.68 -18.95
N GLN A 40 14.30 -25.28 -19.62
CA GLN A 40 15.73 -25.01 -19.44
C GLN A 40 16.05 -23.50 -19.40
N LYS A 41 15.33 -22.70 -20.20
CA LYS A 41 15.43 -21.24 -20.24
C LYS A 41 15.27 -20.53 -18.89
N TYR A 42 14.52 -21.08 -17.94
CA TYR A 42 14.35 -20.52 -16.59
C TYR A 42 15.47 -20.95 -15.65
N LEU A 43 15.97 -22.17 -15.80
CA LEU A 43 17.13 -22.66 -15.04
C LEU A 43 18.38 -21.86 -15.40
N ASP A 44 18.60 -21.58 -16.69
CA ASP A 44 19.75 -20.80 -17.14
C ASP A 44 19.77 -19.39 -16.50
N VAL A 45 18.59 -18.78 -16.30
CA VAL A 45 18.45 -17.47 -15.65
C VAL A 45 18.65 -17.59 -14.14
N TYR A 46 18.11 -18.63 -13.51
CA TYR A 46 18.26 -18.88 -12.07
C TYR A 46 19.72 -19.15 -11.67
N GLU A 47 20.44 -19.94 -12.48
CA GLU A 47 21.87 -20.25 -12.28
C GLU A 47 22.79 -19.05 -12.56
N GLY A 48 22.24 -17.90 -12.94
CA GLY A 48 22.99 -16.65 -13.09
C GLY A 48 23.86 -16.60 -14.34
N THR A 49 23.62 -17.45 -15.34
CA THR A 49 24.40 -17.45 -16.59
C THR A 49 24.18 -16.19 -17.43
N LYS A 50 23.13 -15.42 -17.12
CA LYS A 50 22.77 -14.18 -17.82
C LYS A 50 22.64 -13.04 -16.81
N THR A 51 23.42 -11.98 -17.03
CA THR A 51 23.36 -10.76 -16.23
C THR A 51 22.14 -9.93 -16.63
N VAL A 52 21.28 -9.62 -15.66
CA VAL A 52 20.10 -8.76 -15.85
C VAL A 52 20.32 -7.44 -15.12
N THR A 53 20.13 -6.33 -15.82
CA THR A 53 20.13 -4.99 -15.22
C THR A 53 18.71 -4.64 -14.79
N TYR A 54 18.56 -4.21 -13.54
CA TYR A 54 17.26 -3.82 -13.00
C TYR A 54 17.04 -2.32 -13.16
N PRO A 55 15.81 -1.87 -13.45
CA PRO A 55 15.50 -0.46 -13.68
C PRO A 55 15.42 0.36 -12.39
N VAL A 56 15.13 -0.27 -11.26
CA VAL A 56 15.01 0.37 -9.93
C VAL A 56 15.71 -0.48 -8.87
N ASP A 57 16.36 0.20 -7.94
CA ASP A 57 16.81 -0.40 -6.68
C ASP A 57 15.64 -0.48 -5.69
N LEU A 58 15.02 -1.66 -5.62
CA LEU A 58 13.96 -1.94 -4.66
C LEU A 58 14.51 -1.99 -3.22
N LEU A 59 13.74 -1.46 -2.27
CA LEU A 59 14.03 -1.48 -0.84
C LEU A 59 13.18 -2.53 -0.11
N GLY A 60 13.78 -3.42 0.68
CA GLY A 60 13.04 -4.50 1.32
C GLY A 60 13.86 -5.77 1.63
N GLY A 61 13.15 -6.86 1.97
CA GLY A 61 13.71 -8.17 2.32
C GLY A 61 13.62 -9.19 1.19
N SER A 62 13.51 -10.48 1.53
CA SER A 62 13.54 -11.61 0.58
C SER A 62 12.51 -11.55 -0.57
N HIS A 63 11.39 -10.82 -0.39
CA HIS A 63 10.40 -10.60 -1.45
C HIS A 63 10.97 -9.90 -2.70
N ILE A 64 12.07 -9.18 -2.54
CA ILE A 64 12.77 -8.52 -3.65
C ILE A 64 13.49 -9.54 -4.53
N GLU A 65 14.02 -10.61 -3.97
CA GLU A 65 14.72 -11.63 -4.75
C GLU A 65 13.73 -12.37 -5.66
N PHE A 66 12.55 -12.68 -5.15
CA PHE A 66 11.47 -13.28 -5.95
C PHE A 66 10.97 -12.32 -7.04
N SER A 67 10.80 -11.04 -6.74
CA SER A 67 10.34 -10.05 -7.74
C SER A 67 11.38 -9.79 -8.82
N LYS A 68 12.67 -9.69 -8.44
CA LYS A 68 13.80 -9.60 -9.37
C LYS A 68 13.92 -10.84 -10.25
N MET A 69 13.70 -12.03 -9.69
CA MET A 69 13.71 -13.27 -10.48
C MET A 69 12.58 -13.29 -11.54
N LEU A 70 11.37 -12.90 -11.16
CA LEU A 70 10.25 -12.78 -12.11
C LEU A 70 10.55 -11.73 -13.20
N TYR A 71 11.18 -10.61 -12.84
CA TYR A 71 11.63 -9.61 -13.80
C TYR A 71 12.70 -10.18 -14.76
N ALA A 72 13.68 -10.92 -14.23
CA ALA A 72 14.71 -11.56 -15.04
C ALA A 72 14.12 -12.59 -16.03
N PHE A 73 13.12 -13.37 -15.61
CA PHE A 73 12.40 -14.26 -16.50
C PHE A 73 11.62 -13.50 -17.58
N ALA A 74 10.98 -12.39 -17.22
CA ALA A 74 10.26 -11.55 -18.18
C ALA A 74 11.19 -10.96 -19.24
N GLU A 75 12.34 -10.45 -18.81
CA GLU A 75 13.34 -9.80 -19.68
C GLU A 75 14.02 -10.82 -20.61
N VAL A 76 14.47 -11.95 -20.06
CA VAL A 76 15.38 -12.87 -20.76
C VAL A 76 14.66 -14.07 -21.38
N ALA A 77 13.74 -14.70 -20.66
CA ALA A 77 13.10 -15.95 -21.08
C ALA A 77 11.80 -15.73 -21.87
N GLU A 78 11.19 -14.55 -21.72
CA GLU A 78 9.91 -14.16 -22.33
C GLU A 78 10.02 -12.93 -23.24
N GLY A 79 11.24 -12.43 -23.49
CA GLY A 79 11.51 -11.39 -24.49
C GLY A 79 10.88 -10.03 -24.17
N LYS A 80 11.04 -9.58 -22.91
CA LYS A 80 10.51 -8.30 -22.38
C LYS A 80 8.99 -8.25 -22.22
N ASN A 81 8.35 -9.40 -22.02
CA ASN A 81 6.91 -9.45 -21.78
C ASN A 81 6.57 -9.32 -20.29
N TYR A 82 6.66 -8.10 -19.77
CA TYR A 82 6.38 -7.84 -18.35
C TYR A 82 4.91 -8.03 -17.96
N THR A 83 3.99 -7.87 -18.92
CA THR A 83 2.54 -8.04 -18.68
C THR A 83 2.12 -9.49 -18.47
N LEU A 84 3.01 -10.44 -18.76
CA LEU A 84 2.75 -11.86 -18.56
C LEU A 84 2.52 -12.16 -17.08
N TYR A 85 3.51 -11.84 -16.22
CA TYR A 85 3.44 -12.20 -14.81
C TYR A 85 2.43 -11.36 -14.02
N THR A 86 2.11 -10.13 -14.45
CA THR A 86 1.00 -9.38 -13.85
C THR A 86 -0.34 -10.10 -14.04
N LYS A 87 -0.56 -10.75 -15.21
CA LYS A 87 -1.73 -11.61 -15.45
C LYS A 87 -1.66 -12.92 -14.67
N GLU A 88 -0.47 -13.49 -14.48
CA GLU A 88 -0.29 -14.70 -13.67
C GLU A 88 -0.64 -14.46 -12.19
N PHE A 89 -0.31 -13.28 -11.63
CA PHE A 89 -0.79 -12.90 -10.29
C PHE A 89 -2.32 -12.83 -10.22
N ALA A 90 -3.00 -12.28 -11.24
CA ALA A 90 -4.47 -12.26 -11.26
C ALA A 90 -5.09 -13.67 -11.35
N LYS A 91 -4.45 -14.59 -12.08
CA LYS A 91 -4.86 -16.01 -12.09
C LYS A 91 -4.65 -16.65 -10.73
N LEU A 92 -3.53 -16.35 -10.06
CA LEU A 92 -3.24 -16.84 -8.72
C LEU A 92 -4.27 -16.35 -7.72
N ASP A 93 -4.64 -15.06 -7.74
CA ASP A 93 -5.67 -14.51 -6.86
C ASP A 93 -7.00 -15.29 -7.02
N ALA A 94 -7.39 -15.60 -8.26
CA ALA A 94 -8.60 -16.39 -8.55
C ALA A 94 -8.49 -17.87 -8.13
N ILE A 95 -7.27 -18.42 -8.06
CA ILE A 95 -7.02 -19.76 -7.53
C ILE A 95 -7.10 -19.74 -5.99
N ILE A 96 -6.47 -18.75 -5.35
CA ILE A 96 -6.48 -18.57 -3.89
C ILE A 96 -7.90 -18.39 -3.38
N GLU A 97 -8.72 -17.59 -4.08
CA GLU A 97 -10.14 -17.39 -3.73
C GLU A 97 -10.92 -18.72 -3.72
N LYS A 98 -10.60 -19.67 -4.61
CA LYS A 98 -11.24 -20.98 -4.68
C LYS A 98 -10.66 -22.01 -3.73
N ALA A 99 -9.34 -22.00 -3.54
CA ALA A 99 -8.61 -22.94 -2.70
C ALA A 99 -8.66 -22.58 -1.20
N GLY A 100 -8.94 -21.31 -0.89
CA GLY A 100 -8.96 -20.79 0.47
C GLY A 100 -7.57 -20.45 1.01
N PRO A 101 -7.46 -20.07 2.30
CA PRO A 101 -6.22 -19.55 2.89
C PRO A 101 -5.08 -20.58 2.96
N PHE A 102 -5.39 -21.88 2.91
CA PHE A 102 -4.40 -22.97 2.99
C PHE A 102 -3.93 -23.46 1.61
N TRP A 103 -4.12 -22.66 0.55
CA TRP A 103 -3.67 -22.98 -0.81
C TRP A 103 -2.18 -23.32 -0.90
N ALA A 104 -1.37 -22.79 0.02
CA ALA A 104 0.07 -23.01 0.12
C ALA A 104 0.47 -24.39 0.67
N GLU A 105 -0.46 -25.20 1.18
CA GLU A 105 -0.18 -26.59 1.60
C GLU A 105 -0.12 -27.54 0.40
N GLU A 106 -0.80 -27.19 -0.69
CA GLU A 106 -0.80 -27.96 -1.92
C GLU A 106 0.51 -27.73 -2.70
N SER A 107 1.12 -28.80 -3.21
CA SER A 107 2.34 -28.68 -4.00
C SER A 107 2.07 -27.99 -5.34
N ILE A 108 2.64 -26.80 -5.52
CA ILE A 108 2.38 -25.94 -6.69
C ILE A 108 2.79 -26.61 -8.00
N LEU A 109 3.85 -27.41 -8.00
CA LEU A 109 4.37 -28.06 -9.22
C LEU A 109 3.63 -29.35 -9.58
N GLN A 110 2.91 -29.96 -8.62
CA GLN A 110 2.30 -31.29 -8.80
C GLN A 110 0.78 -31.22 -8.91
N SER A 111 0.18 -30.12 -8.49
CA SER A 111 -1.27 -29.96 -8.50
C SER A 111 -1.81 -29.54 -9.86
N SER A 112 -2.94 -30.13 -10.23
CA SER A 112 -3.70 -29.72 -11.41
C SER A 112 -4.26 -28.31 -11.27
N THR A 113 -4.47 -27.81 -10.04
CA THR A 113 -4.99 -26.47 -9.75
C THR A 113 -4.09 -25.38 -10.33
N PHE A 114 -2.77 -25.57 -10.25
CA PHE A 114 -1.76 -24.60 -10.70
C PHE A 114 -1.23 -24.86 -12.12
N SER A 115 -1.73 -25.90 -12.80
CA SER A 115 -1.29 -26.27 -14.16
C SER A 115 -1.55 -25.20 -15.23
N SER A 116 -2.45 -24.25 -14.95
CA SER A 116 -2.78 -23.13 -15.82
C SER A 116 -1.81 -21.94 -15.70
N LEU A 117 -0.90 -21.98 -14.73
CA LEU A 117 0.09 -20.95 -14.50
C LEU A 117 1.31 -21.11 -15.43
N ASN A 118 1.97 -19.99 -15.71
CA ASN A 118 3.23 -20.03 -16.45
C ASN A 118 4.29 -20.84 -15.67
N PRO A 119 5.08 -21.71 -16.33
CA PRO A 119 6.10 -22.53 -15.66
C PRO A 119 7.15 -21.73 -14.86
N GLY A 120 7.55 -20.54 -15.33
CA GLY A 120 8.47 -19.67 -14.60
C GLY A 120 7.84 -19.06 -13.36
N PHE A 121 6.54 -18.76 -13.41
CA PHE A 121 5.79 -18.26 -12.25
C PHE A 121 5.59 -19.36 -11.21
N ALA A 122 5.18 -20.56 -11.65
CA ALA A 122 5.04 -21.73 -10.79
C ALA A 122 6.38 -22.12 -10.12
N PHE A 123 7.51 -21.96 -10.83
CA PHE A 123 8.84 -22.16 -10.27
C PHE A 123 9.14 -21.19 -9.10
N VAL A 124 8.91 -19.89 -9.28
CA VAL A 124 9.14 -18.90 -8.21
C VAL A 124 8.19 -19.15 -7.04
N LEU A 125 6.93 -19.48 -7.29
CA LEU A 125 5.99 -19.80 -6.21
C LEU A 125 6.41 -21.07 -5.44
N ALA A 126 6.88 -22.11 -6.13
CA ALA A 126 7.39 -23.31 -5.48
C ALA A 126 8.67 -23.04 -4.67
N TRP A 127 9.50 -22.12 -5.14
CA TRP A 127 10.65 -21.63 -4.38
C TRP A 127 10.20 -20.91 -3.11
N MET A 128 9.22 -20.00 -3.19
CA MET A 128 8.61 -19.33 -2.03
C MET A 128 7.98 -20.33 -1.05
N GLN A 129 7.32 -21.38 -1.55
CA GLN A 129 6.75 -22.45 -0.73
C GLN A 129 7.82 -23.21 0.06
N ASN A 130 8.95 -23.53 -0.58
CA ASN A 130 10.08 -24.19 0.08
C ASN A 130 10.75 -23.32 1.15
N GLU A 131 10.76 -22.00 0.97
CA GLU A 131 11.27 -21.07 1.96
C GLU A 131 10.24 -20.69 3.04
N GLY A 132 8.99 -21.16 2.91
CA GLY A 132 7.90 -20.84 3.84
C GLY A 132 7.47 -19.36 3.76
N MET A 133 7.65 -18.72 2.60
CA MET A 133 7.42 -17.28 2.40
C MET A 133 6.19 -16.98 1.51
N THR A 134 5.21 -17.88 1.47
CA THR A 134 3.98 -17.73 0.66
C THR A 134 3.12 -16.55 1.09
N ASP A 135 3.21 -16.12 2.34
CA ASP A 135 2.52 -14.94 2.86
C ASP A 135 3.05 -13.63 2.24
N LEU A 136 4.26 -13.66 1.67
CA LEU A 136 4.88 -12.50 1.04
C LEU A 136 4.44 -12.26 -0.41
N VAL A 137 3.59 -13.13 -0.98
CA VAL A 137 3.09 -13.00 -2.37
C VAL A 137 2.52 -11.61 -2.68
N PRO A 138 1.72 -10.96 -1.81
CA PRO A 138 1.23 -9.60 -2.08
C PRO A 138 2.35 -8.57 -2.21
N TYR A 139 3.42 -8.69 -1.42
CA TYR A 139 4.58 -7.80 -1.52
C TYR A 139 5.38 -8.07 -2.79
N VAL A 140 5.58 -9.34 -3.16
CA VAL A 140 6.23 -9.71 -4.43
C VAL A 140 5.46 -9.14 -5.63
N LYS A 141 4.12 -9.24 -5.61
CA LYS A 141 3.24 -8.65 -6.63
C LYS A 141 3.44 -7.15 -6.74
N SER A 142 3.48 -6.43 -5.61
CA SER A 142 3.68 -4.98 -5.60
C SER A 142 5.06 -4.58 -6.14
N SER A 143 6.12 -5.23 -5.68
CA SER A 143 7.49 -4.92 -6.13
C SER A 143 7.71 -5.30 -7.59
N TYR A 144 7.11 -6.39 -8.06
CA TYR A 144 7.18 -6.75 -9.48
C TYR A 144 6.44 -5.75 -10.36
N LYS A 145 5.26 -5.26 -9.91
CA LYS A 145 4.51 -4.21 -10.62
C LYS A 145 5.35 -2.94 -10.75
N GLU A 146 6.08 -2.54 -9.70
CA GLU A 146 6.99 -1.40 -9.73
C GLU A 146 8.11 -1.57 -10.77
N LEU A 147 8.80 -2.73 -10.77
CA LEU A 147 9.83 -3.03 -11.76
C LEU A 147 9.29 -3.04 -13.20
N ALA A 148 8.13 -3.66 -13.41
CA ALA A 148 7.48 -3.73 -14.73
C ALA A 148 7.03 -2.35 -15.22
N ASN A 149 6.52 -1.52 -14.31
CA ASN A 149 6.07 -0.16 -14.61
C ASN A 149 7.26 0.74 -14.96
N GLU A 150 8.36 0.67 -14.21
CA GLU A 150 9.56 1.44 -14.53
C GLU A 150 10.15 1.00 -15.88
N ALA A 151 10.23 -0.31 -16.14
CA ALA A 151 10.75 -0.84 -17.39
C ALA A 151 9.91 -0.42 -18.62
N ASN A 152 8.59 -0.32 -18.46
CA ASN A 152 7.68 0.16 -19.51
C ASN A 152 7.52 1.69 -19.53
N LYS A 153 8.13 2.41 -18.58
CA LYS A 153 7.94 3.86 -18.35
C LYS A 153 6.45 4.21 -18.21
N VAL A 154 5.78 3.48 -17.32
CA VAL A 154 4.36 3.66 -16.99
C VAL A 154 4.25 4.08 -15.53
N THR A 155 3.50 5.14 -15.25
CA THR A 155 3.10 5.54 -13.91
C THR A 155 1.62 5.20 -13.73
N THR A 156 1.30 4.37 -12.72
CA THR A 156 -0.09 4.02 -12.41
C THR A 156 -0.65 4.98 -11.37
N ALA A 157 -1.84 5.52 -11.63
CA ALA A 157 -2.63 6.31 -10.70
C ALA A 157 -3.83 5.50 -10.22
N THR A 158 -4.00 5.36 -8.91
CA THR A 158 -5.17 4.65 -8.34
C THR A 158 -6.22 5.68 -7.95
N ILE A 159 -7.42 5.58 -8.49
CA ILE A 159 -8.58 6.40 -8.14
C ILE A 159 -9.57 5.52 -7.38
N THR A 160 -9.84 5.86 -6.13
CA THR A 160 -10.84 5.17 -5.31
C THR A 160 -12.11 6.01 -5.25
N LEU A 161 -13.23 5.39 -5.61
CA LEU A 161 -14.54 6.02 -5.77
C LEU A 161 -15.56 5.42 -4.80
N ALA A 162 -16.62 6.18 -4.53
CA ALA A 162 -17.79 5.69 -3.81
C ALA A 162 -18.53 4.56 -4.57
N LYS A 163 -19.26 3.73 -3.83
CA LYS A 163 -20.00 2.56 -4.36
C LYS A 163 -20.93 2.88 -5.54
N ASP A 164 -21.57 4.05 -5.51
CA ASP A 164 -22.57 4.47 -6.50
C ASP A 164 -22.02 5.49 -7.51
N ALA A 165 -20.72 5.80 -7.45
CA ALA A 165 -20.10 6.72 -8.40
C ALA A 165 -19.91 6.02 -9.76
N ALA A 166 -20.69 6.42 -10.76
CA ALA A 166 -20.48 5.96 -12.13
C ALA A 166 -19.08 6.38 -12.62
N SER A 167 -18.40 5.50 -13.36
CA SER A 167 -17.07 5.74 -13.94
C SER A 167 -17.00 6.94 -14.91
N SER A 168 -18.15 7.52 -15.26
CA SER A 168 -18.32 8.73 -16.09
C SER A 168 -18.78 9.95 -15.29
N SER A 169 -18.68 9.94 -13.95
CA SER A 169 -19.08 11.07 -13.12
C SER A 169 -18.13 12.26 -13.30
N ALA A 170 -18.63 13.47 -13.03
CA ALA A 170 -17.82 14.69 -13.04
C ALA A 170 -16.61 14.59 -12.08
N GLU A 171 -16.73 13.80 -11.02
CA GLU A 171 -15.69 13.53 -10.04
C GLU A 171 -14.50 12.78 -10.65
N VAL A 172 -14.76 11.78 -11.51
CA VAL A 172 -13.68 11.06 -12.22
C VAL A 172 -12.93 11.98 -13.16
N ALA A 173 -13.63 12.90 -13.84
CA ALA A 173 -13.00 13.88 -14.71
C ALA A 173 -12.14 14.89 -13.93
N ALA A 174 -12.63 15.35 -12.77
CA ALA A 174 -11.86 16.21 -11.86
C ALA A 174 -10.60 15.50 -11.34
N ALA A 175 -10.74 14.27 -10.83
CA ALA A 175 -9.63 13.46 -10.36
C ALA A 175 -8.57 13.27 -11.45
N LYS A 176 -8.97 12.86 -12.67
CA LYS A 176 -8.03 12.71 -13.80
C LYS A 176 -7.29 13.99 -14.14
N LYS A 177 -7.94 15.15 -14.08
CA LYS A 177 -7.32 16.45 -14.36
C LYS A 177 -6.29 16.82 -13.30
N GLU A 178 -6.61 16.61 -12.03
CA GLU A 178 -5.68 16.84 -10.92
C GLU A 178 -4.48 15.90 -11.00
N ILE A 179 -4.74 14.60 -11.21
CA ILE A 179 -3.72 13.58 -11.41
C ILE A 179 -2.79 13.94 -12.57
N ALA A 180 -3.33 14.35 -13.73
CA ALA A 180 -2.51 14.76 -14.87
C ALA A 180 -1.64 15.98 -14.56
N THR A 181 -2.15 16.92 -13.75
CA THR A 181 -1.41 18.11 -13.33
C THR A 181 -0.26 17.74 -12.38
N ILE A 182 -0.53 16.86 -11.40
CA ILE A 182 0.47 16.36 -10.46
C ILE A 182 1.53 15.53 -11.18
N HIS A 183 1.11 14.64 -12.09
CA HIS A 183 2.01 13.82 -12.90
C HIS A 183 2.94 14.67 -13.76
N ALA A 184 2.41 15.70 -14.43
CA ALA A 184 3.20 16.61 -15.25
C ALA A 184 4.22 17.44 -14.45
N ALA A 185 3.95 17.71 -13.16
CA ALA A 185 4.87 18.40 -12.26
C ALA A 185 5.87 17.45 -11.57
N GLY A 186 5.65 16.14 -11.66
CA GLY A 186 6.43 15.12 -10.97
C GLY A 186 7.71 14.72 -11.70
N PRO A 187 8.60 13.95 -11.04
CA PRO A 187 9.85 13.47 -11.63
C PRO A 187 9.65 12.51 -12.80
N GLN A 188 8.49 11.85 -12.86
CA GLN A 188 8.11 10.88 -13.90
C GLN A 188 7.20 11.48 -14.97
N ALA A 189 7.21 12.81 -15.19
CA ALA A 189 6.33 13.47 -16.16
C ALA A 189 6.43 12.92 -17.60
N SER A 190 7.55 12.28 -17.96
CA SER A 190 7.75 11.65 -19.27
C SER A 190 7.12 10.24 -19.40
N TYR A 191 6.59 9.69 -18.31
CA TYR A 191 6.05 8.32 -18.27
C TYR A 191 4.59 8.33 -18.69
N THR A 192 4.16 7.22 -19.29
CA THR A 192 2.76 7.03 -19.68
C THR A 192 1.91 6.87 -18.42
N LEU A 193 0.83 7.63 -18.31
CA LEU A 193 -0.05 7.60 -17.16
C LEU A 193 -1.21 6.62 -17.39
N GLU A 194 -1.31 5.61 -16.54
CA GLU A 194 -2.42 4.63 -16.53
C GLU A 194 -3.30 4.82 -15.29
N TYR A 195 -4.61 4.68 -15.44
CA TYR A 195 -5.58 4.86 -14.35
C TYR A 195 -6.17 3.53 -13.91
N GLU A 196 -6.08 3.23 -12.61
CA GLU A 196 -6.69 2.08 -11.96
C GLU A 196 -7.85 2.56 -11.08
N PHE A 197 -9.03 1.96 -11.24
CA PHE A 197 -10.22 2.35 -10.48
C PHE A 197 -10.53 1.32 -9.40
N LYS A 198 -10.68 1.79 -8.16
CA LYS A 198 -11.13 1.00 -7.02
C LYS A 198 -12.42 1.58 -6.48
N VAL A 199 -13.26 0.73 -5.92
CA VAL A 199 -14.52 1.13 -5.27
C VAL A 199 -14.39 0.85 -3.80
N ASP A 200 -14.56 1.87 -2.97
CA ASP A 200 -14.59 1.73 -1.51
C ASP A 200 -16.02 1.97 -0.99
N PRO A 201 -16.68 0.96 -0.42
CA PRO A 201 -18.02 1.10 0.14
C PRO A 201 -18.08 2.00 1.39
N ALA A 202 -16.95 2.31 2.03
CA ALA A 202 -16.89 3.25 3.15
C ALA A 202 -16.95 4.72 2.70
N ILE A 203 -16.62 5.00 1.44
CA ILE A 203 -16.73 6.34 0.87
C ILE A 203 -18.18 6.57 0.46
N GLY A 204 -18.91 7.35 1.27
CA GLY A 204 -20.31 7.72 1.00
C GLY A 204 -20.50 8.74 -0.13
N GLY A 205 -19.42 9.40 -0.57
CA GLY A 205 -19.40 10.38 -1.67
C GLY A 205 -18.01 11.01 -1.85
N GLY A 206 -17.73 11.54 -3.04
CA GLY A 206 -16.43 12.08 -3.42
C GLY A 206 -15.43 11.01 -3.88
N TYR A 207 -14.16 11.38 -3.93
CA TYR A 207 -13.08 10.52 -4.45
C TYR A 207 -11.78 10.70 -3.66
N CYS A 208 -10.93 9.68 -3.70
CA CYS A 208 -9.52 9.83 -3.34
C CYS A 208 -8.65 9.24 -4.44
N PHE A 209 -7.45 9.76 -4.59
CA PHE A 209 -6.51 9.23 -5.56
C PHE A 209 -5.08 9.22 -5.05
N GLU A 210 -4.29 8.34 -5.64
CA GLU A 210 -2.87 8.18 -5.38
C GLU A 210 -2.12 8.17 -6.71
N VAL A 211 -1.09 9.01 -6.82
CA VAL A 211 -0.20 9.13 -7.99
C VAL A 211 1.23 9.24 -7.49
N GLY A 212 2.06 8.25 -7.79
CA GLY A 212 3.40 8.16 -7.22
C GLY A 212 3.32 8.13 -5.69
N SER A 213 3.98 9.08 -5.03
CA SER A 213 3.96 9.23 -3.56
C SER A 213 2.94 10.25 -3.04
N VAL A 214 2.10 10.81 -3.92
CA VAL A 214 1.11 11.83 -3.56
C VAL A 214 -0.27 11.19 -3.44
N CYS A 215 -0.89 11.34 -2.27
CA CYS A 215 -2.26 10.94 -2.00
C CYS A 215 -3.11 12.18 -1.71
N VAL A 216 -4.26 12.30 -2.38
CA VAL A 216 -5.23 13.36 -2.16
C VAL A 216 -6.57 12.71 -1.83
N ASN A 217 -7.18 13.16 -0.73
CA ASN A 217 -8.46 12.65 -0.26
C ASN A 217 -9.52 13.75 -0.24
N ASN A 218 -10.41 13.72 -1.24
CA ASN A 218 -11.56 14.60 -1.40
C ASN A 218 -12.86 13.81 -1.16
N SER A 219 -12.86 12.92 -0.15
CA SER A 219 -14.05 12.18 0.25
C SER A 219 -14.94 13.00 1.20
N ALA A 220 -16.25 12.75 1.15
CA ALA A 220 -17.23 13.37 2.04
C ALA A 220 -16.92 13.11 3.54
N ALA A 221 -16.27 11.99 3.86
CA ALA A 221 -15.82 11.68 5.22
C ALA A 221 -14.73 12.67 5.68
N GLN A 222 -13.78 13.03 4.81
CA GLN A 222 -12.74 14.00 5.10
C GLN A 222 -13.31 15.42 5.23
N GLU A 223 -14.28 15.78 4.37
CA GLU A 223 -14.99 17.06 4.48
C GLU A 223 -15.80 17.16 5.77
N ALA A 224 -16.49 16.10 6.17
CA ALA A 224 -17.22 16.04 7.44
C ALA A 224 -16.28 16.13 8.65
N ALA A 225 -15.11 15.48 8.59
CA ALA A 225 -14.08 15.58 9.62
C ALA A 225 -13.47 17.00 9.69
N ALA A 226 -13.28 17.65 8.54
CA ALA A 226 -12.85 19.05 8.48
C ALA A 226 -13.95 20.02 8.96
N ALA A 227 -15.23 19.69 8.83
CA ALA A 227 -16.32 20.44 9.45
C ALA A 227 -16.33 20.26 10.99
N ALA A 228 -15.90 19.11 11.50
CA ALA A 228 -15.77 18.90 12.96
C ALA A 228 -14.70 19.80 13.61
N THR A 229 -13.67 20.23 12.88
CA THR A 229 -12.73 21.26 13.41
C THR A 229 -13.38 22.64 13.49
N GLN A 230 -14.47 22.92 12.74
CA GLN A 230 -15.31 24.10 13.00
C GLN A 230 -16.12 23.95 14.29
N ALA A 231 -16.53 22.74 14.68
CA ALA A 231 -17.14 22.51 15.99
C ALA A 231 -16.17 22.77 17.16
N ALA A 232 -14.85 22.68 16.94
CA ALA A 232 -13.87 23.11 17.93
C ALA A 232 -13.92 24.63 18.19
N SER A 233 -14.35 25.44 17.21
CA SER A 233 -14.60 26.88 17.43
C SER A 233 -15.83 27.13 18.31
N ALA A 234 -16.84 26.26 18.25
CA ALA A 234 -18.00 26.32 19.14
C ALA A 234 -17.62 25.91 20.58
N GLY A 235 -16.62 25.04 20.76
CA GLY A 235 -16.05 24.73 22.07
C GLY A 235 -15.08 25.79 22.61
N ALA A 236 -14.59 26.70 21.76
CA ALA A 236 -13.70 27.80 22.16
C ALA A 236 -14.46 28.99 22.76
N VAL A 237 -15.74 29.14 22.43
CA VAL A 237 -16.60 30.21 22.95
C VAL A 237 -17.43 29.67 24.12
N ASP A 238 -17.09 30.12 25.32
CA ASP A 238 -17.93 29.88 26.50
C ASP A 238 -19.10 30.87 26.51
N TRP A 239 -20.24 30.43 25.98
CA TRP A 239 -21.49 31.20 25.95
C TRP A 239 -22.10 31.44 27.34
N THR A 240 -21.59 30.76 28.37
CA THR A 240 -22.06 30.91 29.76
C THR A 240 -21.21 31.87 30.57
N ALA A 241 -20.00 32.19 30.10
CA ALA A 241 -19.13 33.19 30.72
C ALA A 241 -19.55 34.62 30.35
N LEU A 242 -19.58 35.51 31.34
CA LEU A 242 -19.64 36.94 31.08
C LEU A 242 -18.29 37.43 30.53
N PRO A 243 -18.27 38.20 29.43
CA PRO A 243 -17.03 38.75 28.91
C PRO A 243 -16.44 39.74 29.91
N ALA A 244 -15.13 39.65 30.14
CA ALA A 244 -14.44 40.57 31.04
C ALA A 244 -14.45 42.00 30.46
N ALA A 245 -15.07 42.95 31.16
CA ALA A 245 -14.96 44.36 30.84
C ALA A 245 -13.64 44.92 31.40
N PRO A 246 -12.91 45.77 30.65
CA PRO A 246 -11.69 46.39 31.17
C PRO A 246 -12.04 47.36 32.32
N PRO A 247 -11.28 47.34 33.44
CA PRO A 247 -11.54 48.26 34.54
C PRO A 247 -11.30 49.70 34.09
N ARG A 248 -12.29 50.56 34.29
CA ARG A 248 -12.17 52.00 34.05
C ARG A 248 -11.64 52.68 35.31
N ALA A 249 -10.61 53.51 35.18
CA ALA A 249 -10.13 54.31 36.29
C ALA A 249 -11.24 55.20 36.85
N THR A 250 -11.44 55.16 38.17
CA THR A 250 -12.38 56.05 38.85
C THR A 250 -11.95 57.49 38.63
N PRO A 251 -12.80 58.37 38.06
CA PRO A 251 -12.46 59.78 37.94
C PRO A 251 -12.19 60.34 39.34
N THR A 252 -11.13 61.13 39.48
CA THR A 252 -10.81 61.82 40.74
C THR A 252 -12.02 62.59 41.21
N ALA A 253 -12.54 62.24 42.39
CA ALA A 253 -13.73 62.88 42.95
C ALA A 253 -13.52 64.40 43.07
N ASN A 254 -14.56 65.18 42.77
CA ASN A 254 -14.54 66.62 42.99
C ASN A 254 -14.14 66.92 44.44
N GLU A 255 -13.33 67.96 44.67
CA GLU A 255 -12.82 68.36 45.99
C GLU A 255 -13.93 68.49 47.05
N VAL A 256 -15.17 68.77 46.61
CA VAL A 256 -16.37 68.83 47.45
C VAL A 256 -16.74 67.46 48.06
N LEU A 257 -16.70 66.36 47.29
CA LEU A 257 -17.03 65.01 47.77
C LEU A 257 -15.96 64.48 48.72
N ILE A 258 -14.69 64.76 48.44
CA ILE A 258 -13.57 64.41 49.33
C ILE A 258 -13.65 65.20 50.64
N ARG A 259 -14.07 66.48 50.60
CA ARG A 259 -14.29 67.26 51.83
C ARG A 259 -15.50 66.81 52.64
N LEU A 260 -16.58 66.38 51.99
CA LEU A 260 -17.83 65.99 52.66
C LEU A 260 -17.77 64.57 53.24
N LEU A 261 -17.13 63.65 52.51
CA LEU A 261 -17.14 62.21 52.79
C LEU A 261 -15.73 61.63 52.93
N GLY A 262 -14.69 62.46 53.11
CA GLY A 262 -13.29 62.03 53.02
C GLY A 262 -12.92 60.81 53.86
N SER A 263 -13.50 60.65 55.05
CA SER A 263 -13.26 59.46 55.91
C SER A 263 -14.12 58.24 55.56
N LYS A 264 -15.02 58.37 54.58
CA LYS A 264 -15.99 57.36 54.14
C LYS A 264 -15.84 56.95 52.69
N VAL A 265 -15.03 57.67 51.90
CA VAL A 265 -14.73 57.30 50.52
C VAL A 265 -14.09 55.91 50.45
N ASP A 266 -13.14 55.61 51.33
CA ASP A 266 -12.48 54.29 51.35
C ASP A 266 -13.46 53.16 51.73
N ASP A 267 -14.29 53.38 52.77
CA ASP A 267 -15.33 52.43 53.19
C ASP A 267 -16.34 52.14 52.04
N LEU A 268 -16.73 53.18 51.29
CA LEU A 268 -17.64 53.06 50.16
C LEU A 268 -16.98 52.39 48.95
N MET A 269 -15.70 52.68 48.68
CA MET A 269 -14.93 52.00 47.64
C MET A 269 -14.73 50.52 47.95
N ASP A 270 -14.62 50.14 49.23
CA ASP A 270 -14.56 48.75 49.64
C ASP A 270 -15.92 48.07 49.56
N ALA A 271 -17.02 48.77 49.88
CA ALA A 271 -18.38 48.28 49.63
C ALA A 271 -18.64 48.03 48.13
N ASP A 272 -18.25 48.97 47.26
CA ASP A 272 -18.35 48.82 45.80
C ASP A 272 -17.60 47.58 45.29
N LYS A 273 -16.40 47.29 45.82
CA LYS A 273 -15.63 46.08 45.46
C LYS A 273 -16.32 44.79 45.90
N VAL A 274 -17.05 44.81 47.00
CA VAL A 274 -17.81 43.65 47.51
C VAL A 274 -19.04 43.43 46.63
N GLU A 275 -19.80 44.48 46.34
CA GLU A 275 -20.98 44.41 45.47
C GLU A 275 -20.62 44.00 44.04
N LEU A 276 -19.51 44.48 43.48
CA LEU A 276 -19.02 44.09 42.15
C LEU A 276 -18.74 42.58 42.04
N LYS A 277 -18.34 41.92 43.14
CA LYS A 277 -17.98 40.50 43.16
C LYS A 277 -19.14 39.58 43.52
N LEU A 278 -19.99 40.01 44.45
CA LEU A 278 -21.04 39.16 45.03
C LEU A 278 -22.43 39.46 44.44
N GLY A 279 -22.58 40.57 43.73
CA GLY A 279 -23.89 41.15 43.44
C GLY A 279 -24.45 41.90 44.65
N ALA A 280 -25.39 42.81 44.39
CA ALA A 280 -26.18 43.48 45.42
C ALA A 280 -27.35 42.59 45.89
#